data_AF-A0A1B7NFG8-F1
#
_entry.id   AF-A0A1B7NFG8-F1
#
_cell.length_a   1.000
_cell.length_b   1.000
_cell.length_c   1.000
_cell.angle_alpha   90.00
_cell.angle_beta   90.00
_cell.angle_gamma   90.00
#
_symmetry.space_group_name_H-M   'P 1'
#
loop_
_entity.id
_entity.type
_entity.pdbx_description
1 polymer ?
#
loop_
_entity_poly.entity_id
_entity_poly.type
_entity_poly.pdbx_seq_one_letter_code
_entity_poly.pdbx_strand_id
1 'polypeptide(L)'
;VLSGDFCQLPPVPDRGKDGIQIASTFAFEAESWNRCIKRPIVLTRVFRQKEQKFVDMLNAMRFGKLGADSIQAFGSLSRPVKYSDGIGPTQLYPTRAEVDRANQARLNSLPGDSIRYEATDTPGRDSNDNLVSLESMKRLLERLVAQQVIHLKVVLLLLFAPHYLTHCRLARKSC
;
A
#
# COMPACT_ATOMS: atom_id res chain seq x y z
N VAL A 1 17.52 14.96 -2.87
CA VAL A 1 16.43 15.56 -2.06
C VAL A 1 15.70 14.44 -1.36
N LEU A 2 15.48 14.54 -0.04
CA LEU A 2 14.72 13.57 0.74
C LEU A 2 13.42 14.22 1.22
N SER A 3 12.35 13.45 1.30
CA SER A 3 11.05 13.87 1.85
C SER A 3 10.38 12.67 2.51
N GLY A 4 9.71 12.89 3.64
CA GLY A 4 9.06 11.84 4.40
C GLY A 4 8.61 12.32 5.78
N ASP A 5 8.03 11.40 6.53
CA ASP A 5 7.54 11.64 7.89
C ASP A 5 7.84 10.41 8.75
N PHE A 6 8.82 10.54 9.64
CA PHE A 6 9.25 9.46 10.53
C PHE A 6 8.23 9.10 11.62
N CYS A 7 7.15 9.86 11.76
CA CYS A 7 6.02 9.51 12.63
C CYS A 7 5.01 8.55 11.95
N GLN A 8 5.23 8.19 10.68
CA GLN A 8 4.39 7.22 9.97
C GLN A 8 4.94 5.80 10.15
N LEU A 9 4.83 4.95 9.13
CA LEU A 9 5.24 3.55 9.22
C LEU A 9 6.78 3.43 9.32
N PRO A 10 7.30 2.63 10.27
CA PRO A 10 8.72 2.32 10.35
C PRO A 10 9.17 1.43 9.17
N PRO A 11 10.48 1.32 8.92
CA PRO A 11 10.99 0.40 7.92
C PRO A 11 10.60 -1.05 8.25
N VAL A 12 10.12 -1.79 7.25
CA VAL A 12 9.78 -3.22 7.40
C VAL A 12 11.09 -4.01 7.53
N PRO A 13 11.29 -4.80 8.59
CA PRO A 13 12.49 -5.62 8.75
C PRO A 13 12.67 -6.60 7.59
N ASP A 14 13.87 -6.67 7.05
CA ASP A 14 14.21 -7.67 6.04
C ASP A 14 14.40 -9.05 6.68
N ARG A 15 14.13 -10.09 5.89
CA ARG A 15 14.49 -11.47 6.24
C ARG A 15 15.74 -11.85 5.46
N GLY A 16 16.81 -12.22 6.17
CA GLY A 16 18.02 -12.75 5.57
C GLY A 16 17.77 -14.08 4.84
N LYS A 17 18.77 -14.55 4.07
CA LYS A 17 18.68 -15.82 3.32
C LYS A 17 18.40 -17.03 4.22
N ASP A 18 18.80 -16.95 5.49
CA ASP A 18 18.63 -18.01 6.48
C ASP A 18 17.32 -17.86 7.30
N GLY A 19 16.43 -16.95 6.90
CA GLY A 19 15.18 -16.65 7.61
C GLY A 19 15.34 -15.79 8.85
N ILE A 20 16.57 -15.45 9.24
CA ILE A 20 16.86 -14.57 10.39
C ILE A 20 16.39 -13.15 10.05
N GLN A 21 15.60 -12.57 10.96
CA GLN A 21 15.12 -11.20 10.84
C GLN A 21 16.28 -10.23 11.10
N ILE A 22 16.54 -9.37 10.12
CA ILE A 22 17.53 -8.29 10.24
C ILE A 22 16.77 -7.09 10.80
N ALA A 23 17.23 -6.57 11.95
CA ALA A 23 16.64 -5.37 12.53
C ALA A 23 16.76 -4.22 11.52
N SER A 24 15.64 -3.55 11.25
CA SER A 24 15.62 -2.35 10.41
C SER A 24 15.90 -1.11 11.25
N THR A 25 16.83 -0.29 10.79
CA THR A 25 17.14 1.02 11.38
C THR A 25 16.46 2.12 10.57
N PHE A 26 16.11 3.23 11.22
CA PHE A 26 15.61 4.41 10.52
C PHE A 26 16.69 5.05 9.65
N ALA A 27 16.27 5.70 8.57
CA ALA A 27 17.19 6.37 7.65
C ALA A 27 18.06 7.44 8.35
N PHE A 28 17.53 8.11 9.37
CA PHE A 28 18.26 9.13 10.13
C PHE A 28 19.33 8.55 11.08
N GLU A 29 19.36 7.23 11.27
CA GLU A 29 20.39 6.55 12.09
C GLU A 29 21.64 6.19 11.27
N ALA A 30 21.62 6.37 9.95
CA ALA A 30 22.78 6.11 9.10
C ALA A 30 23.93 7.08 9.39
N GLU A 31 25.16 6.58 9.44
CA GLU A 31 26.37 7.41 9.65
C GLU A 31 26.50 8.52 8.57
N SER A 32 26.05 8.22 7.35
CA SER A 32 26.04 9.17 6.23
C SER A 32 24.99 10.27 6.37
N TRP A 33 23.98 10.13 7.23
CA TRP A 33 22.87 11.07 7.34
C TRP A 33 23.37 12.47 7.64
N ASN A 34 24.21 12.64 8.67
CA ASN A 34 24.74 13.95 9.07
C ASN A 34 25.71 14.54 8.04
N ARG A 35 26.34 13.70 7.20
CA ARG A 35 27.20 14.15 6.09
C ARG A 35 26.39 14.70 4.92
N CYS A 36 25.23 14.09 4.64
CA CYS A 36 24.41 14.41 3.48
C CYS A 36 23.29 15.42 3.78
N ILE A 37 22.73 15.40 4.99
CA ILE A 37 21.53 16.14 5.39
C ILE A 37 21.93 17.23 6.38
N LYS A 38 22.23 18.42 5.86
CA LYS A 38 22.70 19.56 6.67
C LYS A 38 21.56 20.29 7.40
N ARG A 39 20.44 20.54 6.71
CA ARG A 39 19.31 21.29 7.28
C ARG A 39 17.98 20.68 6.86
N PRO A 40 17.24 20.02 7.78
CA PRO A 40 15.88 19.59 7.50
C PRO A 40 14.94 20.80 7.46
N ILE A 41 13.93 20.75 6.59
CA ILE A 41 12.85 21.72 6.54
C ILE A 41 11.57 21.02 6.99
N VAL A 42 10.93 21.56 8.03
CA VAL A 42 9.66 21.03 8.55
C VAL A 42 8.51 21.85 7.99
N LEU A 43 7.59 21.18 7.28
CA LEU A 43 6.35 21.79 6.81
C LEU A 43 5.31 21.74 7.93
N THR A 44 4.68 22.87 8.22
CA THR A 44 3.75 23.02 9.36
C THR A 44 2.28 23.09 8.94
N ARG A 45 1.99 23.47 7.69
CA ARG A 45 0.62 23.63 7.20
C ARG A 45 0.05 22.32 6.67
N VAL A 46 -1.10 21.92 7.19
CA VAL A 46 -1.87 20.76 6.69
C VAL A 46 -2.84 21.23 5.60
N PHE A 47 -2.79 20.56 4.43
CA PHE A 47 -3.66 20.87 3.29
C PHE A 47 -4.73 19.80 3.02
N ARG A 48 -4.54 18.57 3.53
CA ARG A 48 -5.44 17.44 3.24
C ARG A 48 -6.78 17.57 3.97
N GLN A 49 -6.76 18.05 5.21
CA GLN A 49 -7.96 18.27 6.03
C GLN A 49 -8.20 19.78 6.17
N LYS A 50 -9.47 20.20 6.02
CA LYS A 50 -9.87 21.61 6.18
C LYS A 50 -10.26 21.98 7.61
N GLU A 51 -10.80 21.02 8.36
CA GLU A 51 -11.33 21.26 9.70
C GLU A 51 -10.22 21.26 10.76
N GLN A 52 -10.00 22.40 11.40
CA GLN A 52 -8.89 22.57 12.35
C GLN A 52 -8.95 21.56 13.51
N LYS A 53 -10.14 21.32 14.08
CA LYS A 53 -10.33 20.32 15.14
C LYS A 53 -9.84 18.93 14.73
N PHE A 54 -10.09 18.53 13.48
CA PHE A 54 -9.63 17.23 12.98
C PHE A 54 -8.12 17.21 12.74
N VAL A 55 -7.55 18.30 12.25
CA VAL A 55 -6.09 18.47 12.12
C VAL A 55 -5.41 18.31 13.49
N ASP A 56 -5.95 18.95 14.53
CA ASP A 56 -5.39 18.89 15.88
C ASP A 56 -5.46 17.47 16.45
N MET A 57 -6.58 16.77 16.24
CA MET A 57 -6.74 15.36 16.63
C MET A 57 -5.72 14.45 15.93
N LEU A 58 -5.46 14.63 14.63
CA LEU A 58 -4.48 13.83 13.89
C LEU A 58 -3.04 14.14 14.33
N ASN A 59 -2.72 15.40 14.63
CA ASN A 59 -1.42 15.78 15.19
C ASN A 59 -1.22 15.21 16.60
N ALA A 60 -2.26 15.19 17.44
CA ALA A 60 -2.21 14.53 18.74
C ALA A 60 -1.94 13.02 18.61
N MET A 61 -2.62 12.35 17.67
CA MET A 61 -2.38 10.93 17.35
C MET A 61 -0.95 10.68 16.89
N ARG A 62 -0.41 11.54 16.02
CA ARG A 62 0.96 11.45 15.47
C ARG A 62 2.03 11.36 16.56
N PHE A 63 1.82 12.02 17.71
CA PHE A 63 2.76 12.03 18.83
C PHE A 63 2.29 11.17 20.02
N GLY A 64 1.22 10.39 19.86
CA GLY A 64 0.66 9.54 20.93
C GLY A 64 0.04 10.31 22.11
N LYS A 65 -0.40 11.55 21.90
CA LYS A 65 -0.92 12.46 22.93
C LYS A 65 -2.44 12.65 22.81
N LEU A 66 -3.20 11.57 22.73
CA LEU A 66 -4.66 11.64 22.60
C LEU A 66 -5.34 11.92 23.94
N GLY A 67 -6.10 13.02 24.01
CA GLY A 67 -7.00 13.32 25.14
C GLY A 67 -8.34 12.58 25.02
N ALA A 68 -9.10 12.54 26.12
CA ALA A 68 -10.39 11.86 26.21
C ALA A 68 -11.37 12.30 25.10
N ASP A 69 -11.45 13.61 24.83
CA ASP A 69 -12.31 14.17 23.79
C ASP A 69 -11.97 13.65 22.39
N SER A 70 -10.67 13.49 22.10
CA SER A 70 -10.21 12.95 20.81
C SER A 70 -10.56 11.48 20.67
N ILE A 71 -10.39 10.70 21.75
CA ILE A 71 -10.74 9.27 21.78
C ILE A 71 -12.25 9.09 21.57
N GLN A 72 -13.08 9.87 22.28
CA GLN A 72 -14.52 9.86 22.11
C GLN A 72 -14.93 10.26 20.68
N ALA A 73 -14.30 11.31 20.13
CA ALA A 73 -14.57 11.75 18.77
C ALA A 73 -14.23 10.67 17.73
N PHE A 74 -13.07 10.00 17.83
CA PHE A 74 -12.75 8.87 16.97
C PHE A 74 -13.72 7.69 17.14
N GLY A 75 -14.13 7.39 18.37
CA GLY A 75 -15.14 6.36 18.65
C GLY A 75 -16.48 6.63 17.94
N SER A 76 -16.90 7.90 17.86
CA SER A 76 -18.13 8.31 17.18
C SER A 76 -18.11 8.07 15.65
N LEU A 77 -16.93 7.91 15.05
CA LEU A 77 -16.76 7.65 13.62
C LEU A 77 -17.05 6.19 13.22
N SER A 78 -17.28 5.30 14.19
CA SER A 78 -17.64 3.88 13.96
C SER A 78 -19.01 3.68 13.28
N ARG A 79 -19.83 4.73 13.20
CA ARG A 79 -21.11 4.72 12.49
C ARG A 79 -20.94 4.37 11.00
N PRO A 80 -21.91 3.65 10.38
CA PRO A 80 -21.89 3.40 8.94
C PRO A 80 -21.87 4.69 8.12
N VAL A 81 -21.01 4.75 7.10
CA VAL A 81 -20.96 5.89 6.17
C VAL A 81 -21.82 5.58 4.94
N LYS A 82 -22.76 6.48 4.63
CA LYS A 82 -23.60 6.37 3.44
C LYS A 82 -23.03 7.25 2.33
N TYR A 83 -22.82 6.66 1.16
CA TYR A 83 -22.39 7.36 -0.03
C TYR A 83 -23.53 7.36 -1.06
N SER A 84 -23.72 8.49 -1.73
CA SER A 84 -24.81 8.69 -2.70
C SER A 84 -24.48 8.17 -4.10
N ASP A 85 -23.20 7.95 -4.40
CA ASP A 85 -22.70 7.54 -5.71
C ASP A 85 -22.62 6.01 -5.89
N GLY A 86 -22.99 5.24 -4.86
CA GLY A 86 -22.89 3.78 -4.86
C GLY A 86 -21.47 3.23 -4.74
N ILE A 87 -20.45 4.10 -4.66
CA ILE A 87 -19.06 3.73 -4.45
C ILE A 87 -18.80 3.75 -2.94
N GLY A 88 -18.62 2.57 -2.37
CA GLY A 88 -18.27 2.41 -0.95
C GLY A 88 -16.91 3.05 -0.62
N PRO A 89 -16.63 3.32 0.66
CA PRO A 89 -15.35 3.88 1.07
C PRO A 89 -14.21 2.88 0.79
N THR A 90 -13.02 3.41 0.56
CA THR A 90 -11.80 2.59 0.66
C THR A 90 -11.61 2.14 2.10
N GLN A 91 -11.45 0.83 2.30
CA GLN A 91 -11.19 0.23 3.61
C GLN A 91 -9.69 -0.02 3.76
N LEU A 92 -9.15 0.31 4.94
CA LEU A 92 -7.74 0.10 5.28
C LEU A 92 -7.64 -0.98 6.36
N TYR A 93 -6.74 -1.93 6.16
CA TYR A 93 -6.52 -3.06 7.07
C TYR A 93 -5.03 -3.22 7.37
N PRO A 94 -4.67 -3.76 8.56
CA PRO A 94 -3.28 -3.94 8.94
C PRO A 94 -2.59 -5.09 8.19
N THR A 95 -3.32 -6.11 7.74
CA THR A 95 -2.74 -7.25 7.03
C THR A 95 -3.25 -7.42 5.61
N ARG A 96 -2.40 -7.98 4.72
CA ARG A 96 -2.79 -8.35 3.35
C ARG A 96 -3.96 -9.33 3.33
N ALA A 97 -3.97 -10.31 4.22
CA ALA A 97 -5.03 -11.31 4.30
C ALA A 97 -6.42 -10.70 4.60
N GLU A 98 -6.47 -9.64 5.42
CA GLU A 98 -7.72 -8.90 5.65
C GLU A 98 -8.14 -8.09 4.42
N VAL A 99 -7.19 -7.42 3.76
CA VAL A 99 -7.44 -6.71 2.49
C VAL A 99 -7.99 -7.68 1.44
N ASP A 100 -7.36 -8.83 1.25
CA ASP A 100 -7.76 -9.83 0.25
C ASP A 100 -9.16 -10.37 0.56
N ARG A 101 -9.44 -10.70 1.82
CA ARG A 101 -10.77 -11.15 2.25
C ARG A 101 -11.84 -10.09 2.01
N ALA A 102 -11.58 -8.83 2.37
CA ALA A 102 -12.53 -7.73 2.17
C ALA A 102 -12.79 -7.46 0.69
N ASN A 103 -11.73 -7.44 -0.13
CA ASN A 103 -11.81 -7.25 -1.57
C ASN A 103 -12.59 -8.40 -2.25
N GLN A 104 -12.31 -9.66 -1.88
CA GLN A 104 -13.02 -10.82 -2.42
C GLN A 104 -14.49 -10.83 -2.01
N ALA A 105 -14.80 -10.54 -0.75
CA ALA A 105 -16.17 -10.42 -0.28
C ALA A 105 -16.94 -9.33 -1.07
N ARG A 106 -16.30 -8.18 -1.30
CA ARG A 106 -16.89 -7.10 -2.11
C ARG A 106 -17.09 -7.54 -3.55
N LEU A 107 -16.09 -8.12 -4.20
CA LEU A 107 -16.18 -8.61 -5.58
C LEU A 107 -17.32 -9.62 -5.76
N ASN A 108 -17.46 -10.56 -4.82
CA ASN A 108 -18.52 -11.57 -4.85
C ASN A 108 -19.92 -10.96 -4.67
N SER A 109 -20.04 -9.88 -3.91
CA SER A 109 -21.32 -9.17 -3.70
C SER A 109 -21.79 -8.36 -4.93
N LEU A 110 -20.90 -8.08 -5.88
CA LEU A 110 -21.25 -7.30 -7.07
C LEU A 110 -22.04 -8.17 -8.07
N PRO A 111 -23.09 -7.63 -8.71
CA PRO A 111 -23.84 -8.34 -9.74
C PRO A 111 -22.99 -8.56 -10.99
N GLY A 112 -23.41 -9.53 -11.81
CA GLY A 112 -22.75 -9.88 -13.07
C GLY A 112 -21.64 -10.93 -12.94
N ASP A 113 -21.23 -11.42 -14.10
CA ASP A 113 -20.24 -12.49 -14.21
C ASP A 113 -18.82 -11.97 -13.98
N SER A 114 -18.03 -12.78 -13.28
CA SER A 114 -16.61 -12.50 -13.10
C SER A 114 -15.86 -12.81 -14.39
N ILE A 115 -15.10 -11.84 -14.89
CA ILE A 115 -14.14 -12.04 -15.97
C ILE A 115 -12.76 -12.26 -15.36
N ARG A 116 -12.12 -13.36 -15.75
CA ARG A 116 -10.79 -13.75 -15.28
C ARG A 116 -9.72 -13.28 -16.25
N TYR A 117 -8.71 -12.60 -15.73
CA TYR A 117 -7.54 -12.15 -16.46
C TYR A 117 -6.29 -12.81 -15.89
N GLU A 118 -5.51 -13.47 -16.75
CA GLU A 118 -4.23 -14.08 -16.38
C GLU A 118 -3.08 -13.19 -16.84
N ALA A 119 -2.08 -13.03 -15.98
CA ALA A 119 -0.81 -12.41 -16.32
C ALA A 119 0.00 -13.34 -17.24
N THR A 120 0.79 -12.74 -18.11
CA THR A 120 1.83 -13.44 -18.89
C THR A 120 3.18 -12.90 -18.44
N ASP A 121 3.98 -13.76 -17.83
CA ASP A 121 5.29 -13.41 -17.28
C ASP A 121 6.40 -14.03 -18.12
N THR A 122 7.44 -13.26 -18.41
CA THR A 122 8.61 -13.72 -19.17
C THR A 122 9.89 -13.35 -18.42
N PRO A 123 10.91 -14.24 -18.38
CA PRO A 123 12.16 -13.93 -17.71
C PRO A 123 12.87 -12.73 -18.34
N GLY A 124 13.25 -11.77 -17.49
CA GLY A 124 14.13 -10.67 -17.87
C GLY A 124 15.61 -11.07 -17.86
N ARG A 125 16.46 -10.06 -18.05
CA ARG A 125 17.92 -10.19 -17.90
C ARG A 125 18.41 -9.43 -16.66
N ASP A 126 19.47 -9.94 -16.04
CA ASP A 126 20.13 -9.28 -14.91
C ASP A 126 21.09 -8.15 -15.37
N SER A 127 21.79 -7.52 -14.43
CA SER A 127 22.75 -6.44 -14.72
C SER A 127 23.96 -6.88 -15.56
N ASN A 128 24.20 -8.19 -15.66
CA ASN A 128 25.29 -8.79 -16.41
C ASN A 128 24.79 -9.42 -17.73
N ASP A 129 23.57 -9.07 -18.16
CA ASP A 129 22.89 -9.61 -19.35
C ASP A 129 22.54 -11.12 -19.28
N ASN A 130 22.62 -11.77 -18.12
CA ASN A 130 22.23 -13.18 -17.99
C ASN A 130 20.72 -13.33 -17.87
N LEU A 131 20.18 -14.42 -18.43
CA LEU A 131 18.76 -14.74 -18.28
C LEU A 131 18.43 -15.08 -16.83
N VAL A 132 17.41 -14.43 -16.26
CA VAL A 132 16.94 -14.71 -14.90
C VAL A 132 16.26 -16.09 -14.88
N SER A 133 16.58 -16.93 -13.89
CA SER A 133 15.93 -18.24 -13.75
C SER A 133 14.44 -18.11 -13.41
N LEU A 134 13.62 -19.08 -13.81
CA LEU A 134 12.17 -19.07 -13.52
C LEU A 134 11.87 -18.99 -12.02
N GLU A 135 12.66 -19.66 -11.19
CA GLU A 135 12.51 -19.61 -9.73
C GLU A 135 12.81 -18.21 -9.18
N SER A 136 13.89 -17.59 -9.66
CA SER A 136 14.24 -16.23 -9.26
C SER A 136 13.18 -15.22 -9.73
N MET A 137 12.66 -15.40 -10.95
CA MET A 137 11.56 -14.59 -11.48
C MET A 137 10.33 -14.71 -10.59
N LYS A 138 9.89 -15.92 -10.24
CA LYS A 138 8.73 -16.13 -9.34
C LYS A 138 8.90 -15.43 -8.00
N ARG A 139 10.07 -15.57 -7.37
CA ARG A 139 10.37 -14.90 -6.09
C ARG A 139 10.38 -13.36 -6.20
N LEU A 140 10.80 -12.82 -7.34
CA LEU A 140 10.73 -11.37 -7.59
C LEU A 140 9.28 -10.91 -7.79
N LEU A 141 8.48 -11.69 -8.54
CA LEU A 141 7.08 -11.41 -8.80
C LEU A 141 6.22 -11.45 -7.51
N GLU A 142 6.53 -12.33 -6.56
CA GLU A 142 5.88 -12.38 -5.24
C GLU A 142 5.99 -11.06 -4.45
N ARG A 143 6.99 -10.23 -4.76
CA ARG A 143 7.18 -8.92 -4.12
C ARG A 143 6.43 -7.79 -4.82
N LEU A 144 5.89 -8.05 -6.02
CA LEU A 144 5.15 -7.05 -6.78
C LEU A 144 3.72 -6.92 -6.25
N VAL A 145 3.12 -5.76 -6.52
CA VAL A 145 1.72 -5.47 -6.19
C VAL A 145 0.77 -6.17 -7.16
N ALA A 146 1.24 -6.48 -8.38
CA ALA A 146 0.43 -7.08 -9.43
C ALA A 146 0.16 -8.56 -9.15
N GLN A 147 -1.11 -8.96 -9.17
CA GLN A 147 -1.52 -10.35 -9.00
C GLN A 147 -1.39 -11.12 -10.31
N GLN A 148 -1.02 -12.40 -10.23
CA GLN A 148 -0.94 -13.29 -11.40
C GLN A 148 -2.31 -13.51 -12.07
N VAL A 149 -3.38 -13.49 -11.27
CA VAL A 149 -4.75 -13.65 -11.74
C VAL A 149 -5.60 -12.57 -11.11
N ILE A 150 -6.34 -11.83 -11.93
CA ILE A 150 -7.25 -10.78 -11.48
C ILE A 150 -8.67 -11.15 -11.95
N HIS A 151 -9.62 -11.10 -11.03
CA HIS A 151 -11.04 -11.29 -11.28
C HIS A 151 -11.74 -9.93 -11.25
N LEU A 152 -12.40 -9.54 -12.34
CA LEU A 152 -13.08 -8.25 -12.47
C LEU A 152 -14.58 -8.42 -12.75
N LYS A 153 -15.37 -7.47 -12.24
CA LYS A 153 -16.78 -7.27 -12.58
C LYS A 153 -16.99 -5.80 -12.97
N VAL A 154 -17.98 -5.53 -13.83
CA VAL A 154 -18.20 -4.21 -14.49
C VAL A 154 -18.31 -3.02 -13.51
N VAL A 155 -18.72 -3.27 -12.27
CA VAL A 155 -18.96 -2.24 -11.24
C VAL A 155 -17.86 -2.18 -10.16
N LEU A 156 -16.68 -2.76 -10.41
CA LEU A 156 -15.59 -2.81 -9.45
C LEU A 156 -14.72 -1.55 -9.48
N LEU A 157 -14.47 -0.95 -8.31
CA LEU A 157 -13.46 0.09 -8.15
C LEU A 157 -12.06 -0.53 -8.16
N LEU A 158 -11.18 -0.02 -9.03
CA LEU A 158 -9.80 -0.49 -9.17
C LEU A 158 -8.81 0.64 -8.93
N LEU A 159 -7.74 0.33 -8.19
CA LEU A 159 -6.56 1.17 -8.11
C LEU A 159 -5.56 0.72 -9.18
N PHE A 160 -5.18 1.63 -10.07
CA PHE A 160 -4.22 1.35 -11.14
C PHE A 160 -2.78 1.57 -10.64
N ALA A 161 -1.91 0.59 -10.85
CA ALA A 161 -0.49 0.65 -10.49
C ALA A 161 0.38 0.66 -11.77
N PRO A 162 0.52 1.81 -12.45
CA PRO A 162 1.05 1.90 -13.82
C PRO A 162 2.50 1.43 -13.95
N HIS A 163 3.34 1.63 -12.92
CA HIS A 163 4.76 1.27 -12.96
C HIS A 163 5.04 -0.23 -12.96
N TYR A 164 4.05 -1.08 -12.68
CA TYR A 164 4.18 -2.55 -12.73
C TYR A 164 3.58 -3.16 -14.00
N LEU A 165 2.82 -2.38 -14.79
CA LEU A 165 2.00 -2.90 -15.90
C LEU A 165 2.59 -2.61 -17.28
N THR A 166 3.70 -1.88 -17.40
CA THR A 166 4.33 -1.57 -18.70
C THR A 166 4.77 -2.81 -19.48
N HIS A 167 4.86 -3.98 -18.82
CA HIS A 167 5.19 -5.25 -19.48
C HIS A 167 4.15 -6.38 -19.27
N CYS A 168 3.12 -6.19 -18.45
CA CYS A 168 2.04 -7.16 -18.30
C CYS A 168 0.94 -6.89 -19.33
N ARG A 169 0.96 -7.63 -20.46
CA ARG A 169 -0.20 -7.70 -21.35
C ARG A 169 -1.25 -8.60 -20.70
N LEU A 170 -2.35 -8.02 -20.20
CA LEU A 170 -3.52 -8.78 -19.79
C LEU A 170 -4.20 -9.34 -21.05
N ALA A 171 -4.02 -10.64 -21.31
CA ALA A 171 -4.67 -11.31 -22.43
C ALA A 171 -6.03 -11.86 -21.97
N ARG A 172 -7.10 -11.50 -22.68
CA ARG A 172 -8.40 -12.17 -22.55
C ARG A 172 -8.27 -13.53 -23.23
N LYS A 173 -8.35 -14.64 -22.49
CA LYS A 173 -8.58 -15.95 -23.11
C LYS A 173 -10.02 -15.94 -23.65
N SER A 174 -10.15 -15.86 -24.96
CA SER A 174 -11.42 -16.15 -25.64
C SER A 174 -11.70 -17.65 -25.47
N CYS A 175 -12.85 -17.98 -24.89
CA CYS A 175 -13.47 -19.30 -25.09
C CYS A 175 -14.04 -19.38 -26.50
#